data_AF-A0A968FZ29-F1
#
_entry.id   AF-A0A968FZ29-F1
#
_cell.length_a   1.000
_cell.length_b   1.000
_cell.length_c   1.000
_cell.angle_alpha   90.00
_cell.angle_beta   90.00
_cell.angle_gamma   90.00
#
_symmetry.space_group_name_H-M   'P 1'
#
loop_
_entity.id
_entity.type
_entity.pdbx_description
1 polymer ?
#
loop_
_entity_poly.entity_id
_entity_poly.type
_entity_poly.pdbx_seq_one_letter_code
_entity_poly.pdbx_strand_id
1 'polypeptide(L)'
;MATSTQQKTFRPINVQFLDENRHLKFDLYYKSKGLSGTQYVKFADAQPEHQKKVRDLLRKEDFQEQLFIREDDLLHYYEEITDSLRSFILNPEVPVEKKTRRIYQISKNVMEEFFEYNASVDVLRVSETVAELMDHCLVEEEVGFHSITQILS
;
A
#
# COMPACT_ATOMS: atom_id res chain seq x y z
N MET A 1 19.64 33.08 14.34
CA MET A 1 19.93 31.64 14.27
C MET A 1 18.60 30.91 14.13
N ALA A 2 18.27 30.44 12.93
CA ALA A 2 17.01 29.77 12.66
C ALA A 2 17.31 28.32 12.29
N THR A 3 17.12 27.40 13.24
CA THR A 3 17.15 25.96 12.97
C THR A 3 15.77 25.52 12.52
N SER A 4 15.47 25.70 11.23
CA SER A 4 14.36 25.04 10.56
C SER A 4 14.73 23.58 10.29
N THR A 5 14.57 22.72 11.28
CA THR A 5 14.67 21.27 11.06
C THR A 5 13.25 20.78 10.83
N GLN A 6 12.90 20.55 9.56
CA GLN A 6 11.71 19.81 9.15
C GLN A 6 11.56 18.59 10.05
N GLN A 7 10.51 18.58 10.87
CA GLN A 7 10.12 17.41 11.64
C GLN A 7 9.63 16.41 10.60
N LYS A 8 10.52 15.51 10.15
CA LYS A 8 10.18 14.50 9.14
C LYS A 8 8.99 13.69 9.66
N THR A 9 7.82 13.91 9.07
CA THR A 9 6.62 13.17 9.41
C THR A 9 6.78 11.75 8.87
N PHE A 10 6.49 10.76 9.73
CA PHE A 10 6.44 9.36 9.35
C PHE A 10 5.01 8.88 9.39
N ARG A 11 4.61 8.09 8.40
CA ARG A 11 3.26 7.55 8.24
C ARG A 11 3.30 6.03 8.38
N PRO A 12 2.41 5.43 9.18
CA PRO A 12 2.27 3.97 9.17
C PRO A 12 1.78 3.52 7.80
N ILE A 13 2.17 2.32 7.38
CA ILE A 13 1.72 1.72 6.11
C ILE A 13 1.13 0.33 6.35
N ASN A 14 0.23 -0.08 5.47
CA ASN A 14 -0.19 -1.48 5.40
C ASN A 14 0.75 -2.26 4.49
N VAL A 15 1.59 -3.12 5.10
CA VAL A 15 2.58 -3.94 4.39
C VAL A 15 1.96 -5.06 3.55
N GLN A 16 0.70 -5.43 3.80
CA GLN A 16 -0.01 -6.48 3.05
C GLN A 16 -0.34 -6.05 1.60
N PHE A 17 -0.17 -4.77 1.28
CA PHE A 17 -0.34 -4.25 -0.08
C PHE A 17 0.97 -4.16 -0.85
N LEU A 18 2.10 -4.38 -0.19
CA LEU A 18 3.37 -4.46 -0.89
C LEU A 18 3.46 -5.79 -1.63
N ASP A 19 4.01 -5.72 -2.83
CA ASP A 19 4.25 -6.89 -3.67
C ASP A 19 5.65 -7.44 -3.38
N GLU A 20 5.73 -8.69 -2.91
CA GLU A 20 7.00 -9.34 -2.66
C GLU A 20 7.84 -9.54 -3.93
N ASN A 21 7.28 -9.45 -5.13
CA ASN A 21 8.03 -9.64 -6.36
C ASN A 21 8.57 -8.33 -6.95
N ARG A 22 8.20 -7.18 -6.36
CA ARG A 22 8.60 -5.87 -6.86
C ARG A 22 9.68 -5.23 -6.00
N HIS A 23 10.40 -4.28 -6.60
CA HIS A 23 11.44 -3.53 -5.93
C HIS A 23 10.85 -2.26 -5.32
N LEU A 24 10.95 -2.12 -4.00
CA LEU A 24 10.51 -0.91 -3.32
C LEU A 24 11.31 0.30 -3.81
N LYS A 25 10.60 1.40 -4.06
CA LYS A 25 11.16 2.70 -4.46
C LYS A 25 11.27 3.70 -3.29
N PHE A 26 11.03 3.24 -2.07
CA PHE A 26 11.01 4.04 -0.86
C PHE A 26 11.62 3.30 0.33
N ASP A 27 11.96 4.05 1.37
CA ASP A 27 12.57 3.51 2.58
C ASP A 27 11.50 3.04 3.59
N LEU A 28 11.76 1.92 4.25
CA LEU A 28 10.95 1.38 5.34
C LEU A 28 11.61 1.65 6.70
N TYR A 29 10.80 1.98 7.69
CA TYR A 29 11.23 2.28 9.05
C TYR A 29 10.38 1.52 10.08
N TYR A 30 10.96 1.20 11.23
CA TYR A 30 10.22 0.76 12.42
C TYR A 30 10.27 1.83 13.52
N LYS A 31 9.21 1.88 14.33
CA LYS A 31 9.13 2.80 15.47
C LYS A 31 9.83 2.19 16.69
N SER A 32 10.79 2.91 17.25
CA SER A 32 11.51 2.53 18.46
C SER A 32 11.38 3.60 19.55
N LYS A 33 11.44 3.20 20.82
CA LYS A 33 11.52 4.11 21.96
C LYS A 33 12.98 4.38 22.27
N GLY A 34 13.45 5.58 21.95
CA GLY A 34 14.77 6.07 22.34
C GLY A 34 14.73 6.83 23.67
N LEU A 35 15.92 7.16 24.20
CA LEU A 35 16.10 7.91 25.45
C LEU A 35 15.44 9.31 25.42
N SER A 36 15.30 9.90 24.23
CA SER A 36 14.76 11.24 23.98
C SER A 36 13.36 11.23 23.35
N GLY A 37 12.69 10.08 23.30
CA GLY A 37 11.33 9.96 22.76
C GLY A 37 11.21 8.94 21.62
N THR A 38 10.18 9.11 20.79
CA THR A 38 9.94 8.24 19.63
C THR A 38 11.02 8.46 18.58
N GLN A 39 11.65 7.37 18.12
CA GLN A 39 12.61 7.37 17.03
C GLN A 39 12.13 6.43 15.92
N TYR A 40 12.41 6.78 14.67
CA TYR A 40 12.13 5.95 13.51
C TYR A 40 13.46 5.43 12.96
N VAL A 41 13.67 4.12 13.07
CA VAL A 41 14.91 3.47 12.66
C VAL A 41 14.70 2.81 11.31
N LYS A 42 15.62 3.06 10.37
CA LYS A 42 15.55 2.52 9.02
C LYS A 42 15.66 0.99 9.06
N PHE A 43 14.65 0.32 8.52
CA PHE A 43 14.61 -1.12 8.36
C PHE A 43 15.25 -1.55 7.03
N ALA A 44 14.83 -0.93 5.93
CA ALA A 44 15.31 -1.20 4.57
C ALA A 44 15.27 0.11 3.78
N ASP A 45 16.17 0.27 2.81
CA ASP A 45 16.08 1.33 1.81
C ASP A 45 15.64 0.77 0.46
N ALA A 46 15.45 1.67 -0.51
CA ALA A 46 15.10 1.33 -1.88
C ALA A 46 16.22 0.61 -2.67
N GLN A 47 17.41 0.39 -2.10
CA GLN A 47 18.51 -0.22 -2.83
C GLN A 47 18.26 -1.71 -3.11
N PRO A 48 18.76 -2.23 -4.25
CA PRO A 48 18.62 -3.64 -4.62
C PRO A 48 19.08 -4.63 -3.53
N GLU A 49 20.10 -4.24 -2.77
CA GLU A 49 20.70 -5.05 -1.70
C GLU A 49 19.72 -5.37 -0.55
N HIS A 50 18.78 -4.47 -0.28
CA HIS A 50 17.76 -4.67 0.75
C HIS A 50 16.49 -5.36 0.25
N GLN A 51 16.33 -5.56 -1.06
CA GLN A 51 15.11 -6.16 -1.62
C GLN A 51 14.90 -7.59 -1.13
N LYS A 52 15.97 -8.37 -0.97
CA LYS A 52 15.87 -9.72 -0.37
C LYS A 52 15.31 -9.65 1.05
N LYS A 53 15.81 -8.72 1.88
CA LYS A 53 15.36 -8.53 3.26
C LYS A 53 13.89 -8.12 3.34
N VAL A 54 13.43 -7.27 2.43
CA VAL A 54 12.02 -6.86 2.32
C VAL A 54 11.16 -8.07 1.95
N ARG A 55 11.54 -8.86 0.94
CA ARG A 55 10.82 -10.08 0.56
C ARG A 55 10.70 -11.07 1.69
N ASP A 56 11.80 -11.33 2.39
CA ASP A 56 11.83 -12.24 3.53
C ASP A 56 10.92 -11.74 4.67
N LEU A 57 10.72 -10.43 4.80
CA LEU A 57 9.76 -9.85 5.74
C LEU A 57 8.32 -10.04 5.28
N LEU A 58 8.02 -9.77 4.01
CA LEU A 58 6.65 -9.89 3.46
C LEU A 58 6.13 -11.33 3.47
N ARG A 59 7.03 -12.31 3.40
CA ARG A 59 6.71 -13.75 3.49
C ARG A 59 6.46 -14.26 4.91
N LYS A 60 6.82 -13.49 5.94
CA LYS A 60 6.58 -13.91 7.33
C LYS A 60 5.10 -13.73 7.66
N GLU A 61 4.40 -14.85 7.80
CA GLU A 61 3.00 -14.87 8.23
C GLU A 61 2.79 -14.22 9.61
N ASP A 62 3.81 -14.25 10.48
CA ASP A 62 3.79 -13.69 11.83
C ASP A 62 4.35 -12.25 11.93
N PHE A 63 4.50 -11.52 10.81
CA PHE A 63 4.98 -10.14 10.88
C PHE A 63 3.91 -9.21 11.48
N GLN A 64 4.07 -8.84 12.75
CA GLN A 64 3.13 -7.98 13.50
C GLN A 64 3.66 -6.54 13.73
N GLU A 65 4.88 -6.24 13.30
CA GLU A 65 5.45 -4.91 13.54
C GLU A 65 4.86 -3.88 12.56
N GLN A 66 4.43 -2.73 13.07
CA GLN A 66 4.00 -1.62 12.23
C GLN A 66 5.21 -0.98 11.54
N LEU A 67 5.23 -1.00 10.21
CA LEU A 67 6.21 -0.27 9.41
C LEU A 67 5.72 1.14 9.08
N PHE A 68 6.69 2.02 8.84
CA PHE A 68 6.49 3.41 8.54
C PHE A 68 7.29 3.81 7.31
N ILE A 69 6.77 4.79 6.58
CA ILE A 69 7.47 5.50 5.50
C ILE A 69 7.57 6.98 5.85
N ARG A 70 8.39 7.73 5.12
CA ARG A 70 8.33 9.20 5.19
C ARG A 70 7.11 9.70 4.42
N GLU A 71 6.58 10.83 4.87
CA GLU A 71 5.47 11.49 4.16
C GLU A 71 5.83 11.84 2.70
N ASP A 72 7.07 12.22 2.42
CA ASP A 72 7.55 12.47 1.05
C ASP A 72 7.56 11.21 0.15
N ASP A 73 7.54 10.02 0.77
CA ASP A 73 7.53 8.73 0.08
C ASP A 73 6.10 8.17 -0.14
N LEU A 74 5.07 8.88 0.35
CA LEU A 74 3.67 8.43 0.30
C LEU A 74 3.20 8.18 -1.14
N LEU A 75 3.61 9.04 -2.08
CA LEU A 75 3.29 8.89 -3.48
C LEU A 75 3.85 7.58 -4.06
N HIS A 76 5.11 7.29 -3.78
CA HIS A 76 5.80 6.08 -4.24
C HIS A 76 5.19 4.81 -3.63
N TYR A 77 4.73 4.90 -2.38
CA TYR A 77 4.00 3.81 -1.72
C TYR A 77 2.72 3.46 -2.48
N TYR A 78 1.90 4.46 -2.81
CA TYR A 78 0.66 4.19 -3.51
C TYR A 78 0.84 3.83 -4.99
N GLU A 79 1.85 4.37 -5.67
CA GLU A 79 2.22 3.94 -7.03
C GLU A 79 2.57 2.44 -7.04
N GLU A 80 3.29 1.96 -6.04
CA GLU A 80 3.63 0.54 -5.94
C GLU A 80 2.39 -0.34 -5.74
N ILE A 81 1.45 0.09 -4.89
CA ILE A 81 0.19 -0.62 -4.65
C ILE A 81 -0.65 -0.68 -5.93
N THR A 82 -0.84 0.46 -6.59
CA THR A 82 -1.68 0.57 -7.78
C THR A 82 -1.10 -0.16 -8.98
N ASP A 83 0.22 -0.13 -9.17
CA ASP A 83 0.89 -0.88 -10.22
C ASP A 83 0.85 -2.40 -9.98
N SER A 84 1.02 -2.84 -8.72
CA SER A 84 0.89 -4.25 -8.36
C SER A 84 -0.55 -4.73 -8.59
N LEU A 85 -1.54 -3.93 -8.16
CA LEU A 85 -2.95 -4.22 -8.39
C LEU A 85 -3.28 -4.32 -9.88
N ARG A 86 -2.81 -3.37 -10.69
CA ARG A 86 -2.97 -3.41 -12.15
C ARG A 86 -2.40 -4.69 -12.75
N SER A 87 -1.20 -5.08 -12.34
CA SER A 87 -0.54 -6.32 -12.81
C SER A 87 -1.34 -7.56 -12.41
N PHE A 88 -1.91 -7.58 -11.20
CA PHE A 88 -2.75 -8.67 -10.69
C PHE A 88 -4.08 -8.78 -11.45
N ILE A 89 -4.73 -7.65 -11.76
CA ILE A 89 -6.01 -7.59 -12.48
C ILE A 89 -5.84 -8.01 -13.93
N LEU A 90 -4.78 -7.56 -14.60
CA LEU A 90 -4.51 -7.88 -16.00
C LEU A 90 -4.04 -9.32 -16.20
N ASN A 91 -3.71 -10.05 -15.14
CA ASN A 91 -3.31 -11.46 -15.25
C ASN A 91 -4.54 -12.33 -15.61
N PRO A 92 -4.56 -12.97 -16.80
CA PRO A 92 -5.70 -13.80 -17.22
C PRO A 92 -5.82 -15.12 -16.43
N GLU A 93 -4.75 -15.57 -15.76
CA GLU A 93 -4.75 -16.79 -14.95
C GLU A 93 -5.42 -16.60 -13.58
N VAL A 94 -5.62 -15.35 -13.15
CA VAL A 94 -6.27 -15.04 -11.88
C VAL A 94 -7.79 -15.03 -12.06
N PRO A 95 -8.56 -15.81 -11.29
CA PRO A 95 -10.03 -15.77 -11.34
C PRO A 95 -10.59 -14.40 -10.98
N VAL A 96 -11.69 -14.01 -11.65
CA VAL A 96 -12.37 -12.72 -11.43
C VAL A 96 -12.73 -12.50 -9.96
N GLU A 97 -13.23 -13.52 -9.26
CA GLU A 97 -13.54 -13.42 -7.82
C GLU A 97 -12.33 -12.97 -6.98
N LYS A 98 -11.12 -13.49 -7.28
CA LYS A 98 -9.90 -13.10 -6.58
C LYS A 98 -9.49 -11.67 -6.93
N LYS A 99 -9.67 -11.24 -8.19
CA LYS A 99 -9.43 -9.86 -8.63
C LYS A 99 -10.35 -8.90 -7.89
N THR A 100 -11.66 -9.15 -7.91
CA THR A 100 -12.69 -8.33 -7.25
C THR A 100 -12.44 -8.22 -5.74
N ARG A 101 -12.13 -9.34 -5.07
CA ARG A 101 -11.82 -9.33 -3.63
C ARG A 101 -10.59 -8.48 -3.32
N ARG A 102 -9.53 -8.59 -4.13
CA ARG A 102 -8.30 -7.82 -3.94
C ARG A 102 -8.51 -6.33 -4.17
N ILE A 103 -9.26 -5.96 -5.22
CA ILE A 103 -9.68 -4.57 -5.49
C ILE A 103 -10.42 -4.03 -4.29
N TYR A 104 -11.49 -4.70 -3.84
CA TYR A 104 -12.31 -4.25 -2.72
C TYR A 104 -11.49 -4.02 -1.44
N GLN A 105 -10.58 -4.94 -1.11
CA GLN A 105 -9.69 -4.80 0.05
C GLN A 105 -8.81 -3.55 -0.05
N ILE A 106 -8.19 -3.31 -1.21
CA ILE A 106 -7.35 -2.13 -1.42
C ILE A 106 -8.19 -0.86 -1.39
N SER A 107 -9.34 -0.82 -2.09
CA SER A 107 -10.27 0.32 -2.09
C SER A 107 -10.69 0.71 -0.69
N LYS A 108 -11.08 -0.27 0.13
CA LYS A 108 -11.52 -0.05 1.50
C LYS A 108 -10.40 0.60 2.34
N ASN A 109 -9.18 0.07 2.26
CA ASN A 109 -8.07 0.59 3.06
C ASN A 109 -7.61 1.97 2.59
N VAL A 110 -7.53 2.22 1.28
CA VAL A 110 -7.23 3.56 0.75
C VAL A 110 -8.26 4.58 1.25
N MET A 111 -9.54 4.19 1.27
CA MET A 111 -10.60 5.03 1.79
C MET A 111 -10.50 5.24 3.31
N GLU A 112 -10.17 4.20 4.08
CA GLU A 112 -9.90 4.32 5.52
C GLU A 112 -8.71 5.26 5.80
N GLU A 113 -7.60 5.11 5.07
CA GLU A 113 -6.43 6.00 5.16
C GLU A 113 -6.77 7.45 4.76
N PHE A 114 -7.62 7.65 3.75
CA PHE A 114 -8.11 8.98 3.35
C PHE A 114 -8.86 9.68 4.49
N PHE A 115 -9.73 8.94 5.19
CA PHE A 115 -10.51 9.46 6.31
C PHE A 115 -9.67 9.67 7.58
N GLU A 116 -8.70 8.79 7.86
CA GLU A 116 -7.85 8.90 9.06
C GLU A 116 -6.82 10.02 8.96
N TYR A 117 -6.25 10.27 7.78
CA TYR A 117 -5.11 11.19 7.62
C TYR A 117 -5.43 12.52 6.94
N ASN A 118 -6.71 12.89 6.85
CA ASN A 118 -7.26 14.10 6.22
C ASN A 118 -6.92 14.24 4.74
N ALA A 119 -7.89 13.96 3.87
CA ALA A 119 -8.04 14.49 2.50
C ALA A 119 -6.74 14.81 1.75
N SER A 120 -5.77 13.90 1.80
CA SER A 120 -4.52 14.06 1.06
C SER A 120 -4.84 13.93 -0.42
N VAL A 121 -4.38 14.90 -1.20
CA VAL A 121 -4.56 14.90 -2.67
C VAL A 121 -3.97 13.64 -3.28
N ASP A 122 -2.87 13.12 -2.70
CA ASP A 122 -2.26 11.87 -3.15
C ASP A 122 -3.18 10.67 -2.89
N VAL A 123 -3.85 10.62 -1.74
CA VAL A 123 -4.81 9.54 -1.42
C VAL A 123 -6.07 9.64 -2.30
N LEU A 124 -6.51 10.86 -2.63
CA LEU A 124 -7.61 11.08 -3.58
C LEU A 124 -7.27 10.53 -4.98
N ARG A 125 -6.07 10.81 -5.48
CA ARG A 125 -5.58 10.32 -6.79
C ARG A 125 -5.55 8.79 -6.88
N VAL A 126 -5.24 8.14 -5.77
CA VAL A 126 -5.24 6.69 -5.66
C VAL A 126 -6.65 6.14 -5.68
N SER A 127 -7.58 6.82 -4.99
CA SER A 127 -9.00 6.44 -4.98
C SER A 127 -9.62 6.48 -6.38
N GLU A 128 -9.27 7.48 -7.20
CA GLU A 128 -9.67 7.56 -8.61
C GLU A 128 -9.13 6.38 -9.42
N THR A 129 -7.83 6.09 -9.29
CA THR A 129 -7.18 4.96 -9.98
C THR A 129 -7.82 3.62 -9.60
N VAL A 130 -8.17 3.44 -8.33
CA VAL A 130 -8.80 2.22 -7.83
C VAL A 130 -10.24 2.09 -8.36
N ALA A 131 -10.98 3.19 -8.47
CA ALA A 131 -12.32 3.20 -9.05
C ALA A 131 -12.30 2.83 -10.54
N GLU A 132 -11.34 3.34 -11.31
CA GLU A 132 -11.15 2.98 -12.73
C GLU A 132 -10.85 1.48 -12.90
N LEU A 133 -9.98 0.92 -12.06
CA LEU A 133 -9.65 -0.50 -12.08
C LEU A 133 -10.87 -1.38 -11.74
N MET A 134 -11.74 -0.89 -10.85
CA MET A 134 -12.98 -1.57 -10.52
C MET A 134 -13.97 -1.54 -11.67
N ASP A 135 -14.10 -0.41 -12.37
CA ASP A 135 -14.96 -0.28 -13.56
C ASP A 135 -14.52 -1.23 -14.68
N HIS A 136 -13.21 -1.34 -14.94
CA HIS A 136 -12.67 -2.28 -15.92
C HIS A 136 -13.02 -3.74 -15.59
N CYS A 137 -12.93 -4.15 -14.32
CA CYS A 137 -13.33 -5.50 -13.90
C CYS A 137 -14.84 -5.77 -14.05
N LEU A 138 -15.68 -4.73 -13.99
CA LEU A 138 -17.14 -4.87 -14.08
C LEU A 138 -17.67 -4.78 -15.50
N VAL A 139 -16.96 -4.09 -16.40
CA VAL A 139 -17.33 -3.95 -17.81
C VAL A 139 -16.93 -5.17 -18.65
N GLU A 140 -15.87 -5.88 -18.28
CA GLU A 140 -15.41 -7.07 -19.04
C GLU A 140 -16.29 -8.33 -18.86
N GLU A 141 -17.17 -8.39 -17.85
CA GLU A 141 -18.10 -9.51 -17.69
C GLU A 141 -19.52 -9.02 -17.34
N GLU A 142 -20.53 -9.44 -18.12
CA GLU A 142 -21.98 -9.31 -17.82
C GLU A 142 -22.39 -9.88 -16.43
N VAL A 143 -21.45 -10.52 -15.71
CA VAL A 143 -21.63 -11.23 -14.44
C VAL A 143 -21.06 -10.45 -13.22
N GLY A 144 -20.38 -9.32 -13.45
CA GLY A 144 -19.60 -8.60 -12.43
C GLY A 144 -20.35 -8.22 -11.15
N PHE A 145 -21.66 -7.93 -11.24
CA PHE A 145 -22.47 -7.53 -10.09
C PHE A 145 -22.84 -8.70 -9.16
N HIS A 146 -23.03 -9.91 -9.70
CA HIS A 146 -23.39 -11.09 -8.89
C HIS A 146 -22.24 -11.52 -7.97
N SER A 147 -21.01 -11.45 -8.47
CA SER A 147 -19.80 -11.76 -7.70
C SER A 147 -19.55 -10.76 -6.57
N ILE A 148 -19.89 -9.47 -6.74
CA ILE A 148 -19.80 -8.47 -5.66
C ILE A 148 -20.77 -8.82 -4.53
N THR A 149 -22.01 -9.19 -4.85
CA THR A 149 -23.02 -9.50 -3.83
C THR A 149 -22.66 -10.71 -2.95
N GLN A 150 -21.84 -11.63 -3.44
CA GLN A 150 -21.32 -12.77 -2.66
C GLN A 150 -20.12 -12.44 -1.77
N ILE A 151 -19.40 -11.36 -2.05
CA ILE A 151 -18.27 -10.89 -1.22
C ILE A 151 -18.77 -10.05 -0.04
N LEU A 152 -19.90 -9.36 -0.20
CA LEU A 152 -20.50 -8.48 0.80
C LEU A 152 -21.43 -9.20 1.80
N SER A 153 -21.81 -10.45 1.52
CA SER A 153 -22.61 -11.32 2.39
C SER A 153 -21.77 -12.09 3.40
#